data_AF-A0A1G2P638-F1
#
_entry.id   AF-A0A1G2P638-F1
#
_cell.length_a   1.000
_cell.length_b   1.000
_cell.length_c   1.000
_cell.angle_alpha   90.00
_cell.angle_beta   90.00
_cell.angle_gamma   90.00
#
_symmetry.space_group_name_H-M   'P 1'
#
loop_
_entity.id
_entity.type
_entity.pdbx_description
1 polymer ?
#
loop_
_entity_poly.entity_id
_entity_poly.type
_entity_poly.pdbx_seq_one_letter_code
_entity_poly.pdbx_strand_id
1 'polypeptide(L)'
;MKKKMKKILTALFALALALGIIPTVVLANGPSCADCIEHTTEVVSDTTNVVLPGGGNAVPVTFIHPAWTASIPGATWIWSVDPVASPTTDEYSIFEKSFNVAGDVTSAVLDIASDNSYKVWINGTLVGEDASENNFSSAGQDQYTATVISALQSGANTIKVEVKNWALGGGTIYTNPAGLLYKLVVNSKECPPRCCIGDVKVRNRNNATVINNVSVVANTGGNVAAGGSGGNGGSSGNTIAIGGSCQEQSVASFSDTTNTVVGDGNAVAIVPHPAWTASIPGATWIWKSAATAPNETVAFEKSFTVVGVVLSATLDIATDNSYAVFIDGTPVASDAADNNFQLATQDSYDLTASVTTGTHTLRIEVKNVGTYNPSSNPAGLLYKLVVNSKECPLGSIANGGSANGGNGGSNSGNITTGNASAKSSVVNRVNTNVTRVRR
;
A
#
# COMPACT_ATOMS: atom_id res chain seq x y z
N MET A 1 21.72 -39.64 -51.87
CA MET A 1 20.98 -38.41 -51.46
C MET A 1 21.57 -37.64 -50.27
N LYS A 2 22.44 -38.20 -49.41
CA LYS A 2 22.99 -37.47 -48.24
C LYS A 2 24.14 -36.46 -48.50
N LYS A 3 24.71 -36.38 -49.71
CA LYS A 3 25.83 -35.46 -50.03
C LYS A 3 25.41 -34.13 -50.68
N LYS A 4 24.16 -33.97 -51.15
CA LYS A 4 23.66 -32.69 -51.73
C LYS A 4 23.03 -31.74 -50.70
N MET A 5 22.55 -32.23 -49.54
CA MET A 5 22.02 -31.36 -48.47
C MET A 5 23.11 -30.64 -47.66
N LYS A 6 24.35 -31.15 -47.64
CA LYS A 6 25.42 -30.56 -46.82
C LYS A 6 26.07 -29.32 -47.45
N LYS A 7 25.83 -29.04 -48.73
CA LYS A 7 26.31 -27.81 -49.42
C LYS A 7 25.28 -26.68 -49.45
N ILE A 8 24.00 -26.97 -49.18
CA ILE A 8 22.95 -25.94 -49.11
C ILE A 8 22.91 -25.31 -47.71
N LEU A 9 23.28 -26.05 -46.66
CA LEU A 9 23.28 -25.55 -45.29
C LEU A 9 24.49 -24.65 -44.96
N THR A 10 25.62 -24.80 -45.67
CA THR A 10 26.81 -23.94 -45.50
C THR A 10 26.72 -22.65 -46.31
N ALA A 11 25.85 -22.57 -47.33
CA ALA A 11 25.63 -21.34 -48.10
C ALA A 11 24.61 -20.40 -47.44
N LEU A 12 23.68 -20.91 -46.62
CA LEU A 12 22.75 -20.06 -45.87
C LEU A 12 23.38 -19.38 -44.65
N PHE A 13 24.49 -19.91 -44.12
CA PHE A 13 25.18 -19.28 -42.99
C PHE A 13 26.21 -18.20 -43.41
N ALA A 14 26.59 -18.17 -44.69
CA ALA A 14 27.51 -17.17 -45.23
C ALA A 14 26.81 -15.90 -45.77
N LEU A 15 25.48 -15.91 -45.93
CA LEU A 15 24.71 -14.73 -46.35
C LEU A 15 24.23 -13.87 -45.17
N ALA A 16 24.20 -14.42 -43.96
CA ALA A 16 23.84 -13.67 -42.75
C ALA A 16 24.98 -12.77 -42.22
N LEU A 17 26.22 -12.96 -42.70
CA LEU A 17 27.38 -12.16 -42.27
C LEU A 17 27.60 -10.89 -43.11
N ALA A 18 26.82 -10.67 -44.17
CA ALA A 18 26.94 -9.50 -45.05
C ALA A 18 25.82 -8.47 -44.87
N LEU A 19 24.89 -8.67 -43.93
CA LEU A 19 23.75 -7.77 -43.71
C LEU A 19 23.78 -6.99 -42.40
N GLY A 20 24.79 -7.15 -41.54
CA GLY A 20 24.99 -6.24 -40.40
C GLY A 20 23.80 -6.12 -39.44
N ILE A 21 22.94 -7.13 -39.37
CA ILE A 21 21.83 -7.17 -38.41
C ILE A 21 22.22 -8.17 -37.32
N ILE A 22 23.14 -7.76 -36.46
CA ILE A 22 23.22 -8.36 -35.14
C ILE A 22 21.96 -7.83 -34.43
N PRO A 23 21.01 -8.68 -34.00
CA PRO A 23 19.99 -8.20 -33.09
C PRO A 23 20.72 -7.82 -31.81
N THR A 24 20.96 -6.52 -31.65
CA THR A 24 21.31 -5.97 -30.36
C THR A 24 20.16 -6.38 -29.46
N VAL A 25 20.38 -7.36 -28.59
CA VAL A 25 19.52 -7.54 -27.44
C VAL A 25 19.72 -6.25 -26.64
N VAL A 26 18.87 -5.28 -26.91
CA VAL A 26 18.63 -4.18 -25.99
C VAL A 26 18.02 -4.88 -24.78
N LEU A 27 18.87 -5.24 -23.83
CA LEU A 27 18.43 -5.34 -22.45
C LEU A 27 17.82 -3.98 -22.18
N ALA A 28 16.50 -3.88 -22.22
CA ALA A 28 15.80 -2.72 -21.72
C ALA A 28 16.32 -2.56 -20.29
N ASN A 29 17.13 -1.54 -20.06
CA ASN A 29 17.50 -1.16 -18.72
C ASN A 29 16.16 -1.04 -17.99
N GLY A 30 15.96 -1.83 -16.93
CA GLY A 30 14.79 -1.65 -16.07
C GLY A 30 14.70 -0.17 -15.68
N PRO A 31 13.48 0.36 -15.51
CA PRO A 31 13.28 1.79 -15.33
C PRO A 31 14.27 2.33 -14.32
N SER A 32 15.05 3.31 -14.76
CA SER A 32 16.09 3.91 -13.94
C SER A 32 15.40 4.75 -12.85
N CYS A 33 16.10 5.10 -11.78
CA CYS A 33 15.54 6.00 -10.76
C CYS A 33 15.16 7.41 -11.22
N ALA A 34 15.24 7.69 -12.53
CA ALA A 34 14.71 8.88 -13.15
C ALA A 34 13.23 8.74 -13.61
N ASP A 35 12.60 7.58 -13.47
CA ASP A 35 11.28 7.29 -14.04
C ASP A 35 10.12 7.48 -13.05
N CYS A 36 10.19 8.51 -12.20
CA CYS A 36 9.01 8.92 -11.45
C CYS A 36 7.99 9.55 -12.42
N ILE A 37 6.73 9.18 -12.28
CA ILE A 37 5.64 9.78 -13.04
C ILE A 37 5.20 11.03 -12.28
N GLU A 38 5.27 12.18 -12.95
CA GLU A 38 4.72 13.42 -12.42
C GLU A 38 3.20 13.42 -12.63
N HIS A 39 2.46 13.79 -11.60
CA HIS A 39 1.03 13.97 -11.64
C HIS A 39 0.66 15.40 -11.26
N THR A 40 -0.37 15.93 -11.91
CA THR A 40 -1.03 17.17 -11.50
C THR A 40 -2.49 16.85 -11.21
N THR A 41 -2.92 17.13 -10.00
CA THR A 41 -4.33 17.03 -9.58
C THR A 41 -4.87 18.44 -9.41
N GLU A 42 -5.98 18.74 -10.09
CA GLU A 42 -6.71 20.00 -9.91
C GLU A 42 -8.04 19.72 -9.20
N VAL A 43 -8.29 20.45 -8.12
CA VAL A 43 -9.55 20.37 -7.36
C VAL A 43 -10.13 21.77 -7.32
N VAL A 44 -11.28 21.96 -7.96
CA VAL A 44 -11.94 23.26 -8.09
C VAL A 44 -13.26 23.30 -7.35
N SER A 45 -13.76 24.49 -7.02
CA SER A 45 -15.15 24.69 -6.61
C SER A 45 -16.09 24.48 -7.80
N ASP A 46 -17.00 23.53 -7.69
CA ASP A 46 -18.01 23.22 -8.70
C ASP A 46 -19.23 22.49 -8.07
N THR A 47 -20.14 21.95 -8.89
CA THR A 47 -21.34 21.24 -8.42
C THR A 47 -21.07 19.85 -7.85
N THR A 48 -19.82 19.40 -7.80
CA THR A 48 -19.43 18.13 -7.14
C THR A 48 -19.01 18.34 -5.69
N ASN A 49 -18.90 19.60 -5.23
CA ASN A 49 -18.79 19.90 -3.82
C ASN A 49 -20.07 19.50 -3.07
N VAL A 50 -19.92 18.83 -1.95
CA VAL A 50 -21.02 18.43 -1.07
C VAL A 50 -21.21 19.51 0.01
N VAL A 51 -22.46 19.89 0.28
CA VAL A 51 -22.86 20.85 1.30
C VAL A 51 -23.18 20.12 2.61
N LEU A 52 -22.60 20.60 3.71
CA LEU A 52 -22.78 20.05 5.05
C LEU A 52 -23.48 21.04 5.99
N PRO A 53 -24.31 20.54 6.94
CA PRO A 53 -24.84 19.18 7.01
C PRO A 53 -25.98 18.99 5.99
N GLY A 54 -26.12 17.78 5.43
CA GLY A 54 -27.27 17.45 4.56
C GLY A 54 -26.92 16.65 3.31
N GLY A 55 -25.67 16.72 2.84
CA GLY A 55 -25.17 15.85 1.77
C GLY A 55 -25.62 16.21 0.36
N GLY A 56 -26.38 17.31 0.18
CA GLY A 56 -26.72 17.84 -1.13
C GLY A 56 -25.50 18.45 -1.84
N ASN A 57 -25.56 18.57 -3.16
CA ASN A 57 -24.49 19.20 -3.92
C ASN A 57 -24.60 20.73 -3.89
N ALA A 58 -23.46 21.40 -3.98
CA ALA A 58 -23.40 22.84 -4.17
C ALA A 58 -24.01 23.24 -5.52
N VAL A 59 -24.57 24.45 -5.57
CA VAL A 59 -25.18 25.01 -6.78
C VAL A 59 -24.32 26.16 -7.31
N PRO A 60 -24.20 26.33 -8.65
CA PRO A 60 -23.56 27.51 -9.22
C PRO A 60 -24.36 28.75 -8.87
N VAL A 61 -23.67 29.82 -8.46
CA VAL A 61 -24.31 31.13 -8.25
C VAL A 61 -24.66 31.74 -9.61
N THR A 62 -25.94 31.97 -9.88
CA THR A 62 -26.37 32.53 -11.19
C THR A 62 -26.19 34.05 -11.28
N PHE A 63 -26.26 34.76 -10.14
CA PHE A 63 -25.99 36.19 -10.08
C PHE A 63 -24.59 36.47 -9.54
N ILE A 64 -23.66 36.83 -10.43
CA ILE A 64 -22.31 37.28 -10.04
C ILE A 64 -22.35 38.78 -9.77
N HIS A 65 -22.09 39.17 -8.52
CA HIS A 65 -22.09 40.58 -8.14
C HIS A 65 -20.97 41.35 -8.86
N PRO A 66 -21.19 42.60 -9.33
CA PRO A 66 -20.15 43.36 -10.04
C PRO A 66 -18.86 43.63 -9.25
N ALA A 67 -18.89 43.53 -7.92
CA ALA A 67 -17.70 43.66 -7.08
C ALA A 67 -16.87 42.36 -7.02
N TRP A 68 -17.43 41.21 -7.38
CA TRP A 68 -16.73 39.93 -7.43
C TRP A 68 -15.80 39.91 -8.64
N THR A 69 -14.56 40.28 -8.38
CA THR A 69 -13.51 40.39 -9.40
C THR A 69 -12.47 39.29 -9.27
N ALA A 70 -12.51 38.48 -8.19
CA ALA A 70 -11.67 37.29 -8.09
C ALA A 70 -11.95 36.34 -9.26
N SER A 71 -10.88 35.79 -9.83
CA SER A 71 -10.93 34.98 -11.04
C SER A 71 -9.93 33.85 -10.91
N ILE A 72 -10.45 32.65 -10.65
CA ILE A 72 -9.68 31.43 -10.49
C ILE A 72 -10.02 30.50 -11.65
N PRO A 73 -9.12 30.32 -12.65
CA PRO A 73 -9.43 29.59 -13.88
C PRO A 73 -9.88 28.14 -13.64
N GLY A 74 -11.02 27.78 -14.20
CA GLY A 74 -11.62 26.44 -14.10
C GLY A 74 -12.50 26.23 -12.86
N ALA A 75 -12.53 27.19 -11.93
CA ALA A 75 -13.41 27.17 -10.77
C ALA A 75 -14.72 27.92 -11.05
N THR A 76 -15.79 27.52 -10.35
CA THR A 76 -17.12 28.12 -10.42
C THR A 76 -17.47 28.71 -9.05
N TRP A 77 -18.06 29.90 -9.04
CA TRP A 77 -18.68 30.44 -7.84
C TRP A 77 -19.85 29.55 -7.42
N ILE A 78 -19.77 28.97 -6.23
CA ILE A 78 -20.80 28.06 -5.71
C ILE A 78 -21.37 28.55 -4.37
N TRP A 79 -22.63 28.18 -4.11
CA TRP A 79 -23.26 28.32 -2.80
C TRP A 79 -24.07 27.07 -2.43
N SER A 80 -24.69 27.07 -1.24
CA SER A 80 -25.55 25.97 -0.79
C SER A 80 -26.93 25.98 -1.47
N VAL A 81 -27.45 27.17 -1.77
CA VAL A 81 -28.70 27.42 -2.51
C VAL A 81 -28.54 28.68 -3.36
N ASP A 82 -29.23 28.74 -4.49
CA ASP A 82 -29.19 29.91 -5.37
C ASP A 82 -30.63 30.35 -5.70
N PRO A 83 -31.03 31.60 -5.34
CA PRO A 83 -30.24 32.61 -4.63
C PRO A 83 -30.04 32.28 -3.14
N VAL A 84 -29.15 33.05 -2.48
CA VAL A 84 -28.91 32.97 -1.03
C VAL A 84 -30.22 33.06 -0.24
N ALA A 85 -30.35 32.23 0.80
CA ALA A 85 -31.59 32.12 1.55
C ALA A 85 -31.84 33.33 2.45
N SER A 86 -30.81 33.82 3.14
CA SER A 86 -30.96 34.80 4.21
C SER A 86 -29.96 35.96 4.11
N PRO A 87 -30.15 36.90 3.16
CA PRO A 87 -29.22 38.02 2.94
C PRO A 87 -29.18 39.04 4.08
N THR A 88 -30.03 38.95 5.10
CA THR A 88 -30.09 39.89 6.23
C THR A 88 -29.58 39.31 7.55
N THR A 89 -29.09 38.08 7.56
CA THR A 89 -28.58 37.39 8.75
C THR A 89 -27.29 36.67 8.41
N ASP A 90 -26.44 36.45 9.42
CA ASP A 90 -25.23 35.65 9.23
C ASP A 90 -25.62 34.24 8.78
N GLU A 91 -25.14 33.83 7.61
CA GLU A 91 -25.39 32.52 7.02
C GLU A 91 -24.07 31.80 6.81
N TYR A 92 -24.03 30.52 7.21
CA TYR A 92 -22.85 29.67 7.09
C TYR A 92 -23.15 28.53 6.13
N SER A 93 -22.23 28.27 5.20
CA SER A 93 -22.26 27.08 4.35
C SER A 93 -20.92 26.36 4.43
N ILE A 94 -20.96 25.04 4.61
CA ILE A 94 -19.76 24.19 4.66
C ILE A 94 -19.75 23.34 3.40
N PHE A 95 -18.67 23.43 2.63
CA PHE A 95 -18.44 22.67 1.40
C PHE A 95 -17.33 21.66 1.62
N GLU A 96 -17.54 20.42 1.18
CA GLU A 96 -16.55 19.35 1.26
C GLU A 96 -16.35 18.69 -0.10
N LYS A 97 -15.11 18.35 -0.44
CA LYS A 97 -14.76 17.63 -1.67
C LYS A 97 -13.64 16.63 -1.40
N SER A 98 -13.85 15.39 -1.83
CA SER A 98 -12.86 14.33 -1.78
C SER A 98 -12.08 14.25 -3.08
N PHE A 99 -10.79 13.94 -3.01
CA PHE A 99 -9.91 13.78 -4.18
C PHE A 99 -8.74 12.85 -3.85
N ASN A 100 -8.07 12.34 -4.89
CA ASN A 100 -6.91 11.47 -4.74
C ASN A 100 -5.65 12.15 -5.28
N VAL A 101 -4.51 11.96 -4.62
CA VAL A 101 -3.18 12.41 -5.07
C VAL A 101 -2.31 11.17 -5.31
N ALA A 102 -1.79 11.02 -6.53
CA ALA A 102 -0.91 9.91 -6.87
C ALA A 102 0.55 10.21 -6.47
N GLY A 103 1.16 9.34 -5.67
CA GLY A 103 2.54 9.50 -5.22
C GLY A 103 2.74 10.62 -4.18
N ASP A 104 3.99 11.06 -4.03
CA ASP A 104 4.41 12.03 -3.01
C ASP A 104 4.20 13.46 -3.49
N VAL A 105 3.57 14.31 -2.66
CA VAL A 105 3.34 15.73 -2.96
C VAL A 105 4.67 16.47 -3.05
N THR A 106 4.87 17.20 -4.15
CA THR A 106 6.08 18.01 -4.38
C THR A 106 5.82 19.50 -4.31
N SER A 107 4.62 19.93 -4.73
CA SER A 107 4.13 21.29 -4.53
C SER A 107 2.61 21.29 -4.50
N ALA A 108 2.04 22.24 -3.79
CA ALA A 108 0.61 22.49 -3.81
C ALA A 108 0.34 23.98 -3.65
N VAL A 109 -0.67 24.47 -4.38
CA VAL A 109 -1.12 25.86 -4.35
C VAL A 109 -2.63 25.85 -4.25
N LEU A 110 -3.19 26.48 -3.21
CA LEU A 110 -4.61 26.74 -3.06
C LEU A 110 -4.86 28.23 -3.30
N ASP A 111 -5.55 28.57 -4.39
CA ASP A 111 -6.16 29.87 -4.59
C ASP A 111 -7.60 29.83 -4.09
N ILE A 112 -8.04 30.82 -3.32
CA ILE A 112 -9.38 30.85 -2.73
C ILE A 112 -9.92 32.28 -2.60
N ALA A 113 -11.21 32.42 -2.87
CA ALA A 113 -11.98 33.64 -2.77
C ALA A 113 -13.35 33.32 -2.16
N SER A 114 -13.92 34.24 -1.40
CA SER A 114 -15.24 34.09 -0.80
C SER A 114 -15.97 35.41 -0.71
N ASP A 115 -17.29 35.35 -0.77
CA ASP A 115 -18.16 36.43 -0.28
C ASP A 115 -18.95 35.91 0.93
N ASN A 116 -18.57 36.22 2.17
CA ASN A 116 -17.53 37.20 2.59
C ASN A 116 -16.24 36.53 3.05
N SER A 117 -16.31 35.72 4.12
CA SER A 117 -15.15 35.22 4.86
C SER A 117 -15.13 33.70 4.90
N TYR A 118 -13.97 33.07 5.07
CA TYR A 118 -13.84 31.62 5.03
C TYR A 118 -12.81 31.04 6.01
N LYS A 119 -12.94 29.74 6.24
CA LYS A 119 -11.93 28.87 6.84
C LYS A 119 -11.80 27.61 5.99
N VAL A 120 -10.57 27.17 5.73
CA VAL A 120 -10.31 25.98 4.91
C VAL A 120 -9.43 24.97 5.63
N TRP A 121 -9.86 23.70 5.57
CA TRP A 121 -9.15 22.55 6.10
C TRP A 121 -8.84 21.56 4.99
N ILE A 122 -7.66 20.93 5.08
CA ILE A 122 -7.32 19.75 4.31
C ILE A 122 -7.07 18.61 5.28
N ASN A 123 -7.77 17.48 5.11
CA ASN A 123 -7.70 16.33 6.01
C ASN A 123 -7.86 16.68 7.50
N GLY A 124 -8.76 17.64 7.78
CA GLY A 124 -9.01 18.15 9.13
C GLY A 124 -7.97 19.15 9.68
N THR A 125 -6.86 19.39 8.97
CA THR A 125 -5.85 20.40 9.33
C THR A 125 -6.23 21.76 8.75
N LEU A 126 -6.30 22.80 9.58
CA LEU A 126 -6.58 24.17 9.12
C LEU A 126 -5.39 24.67 8.28
N VAL A 127 -5.63 25.00 7.00
CA VAL A 127 -4.58 25.45 6.08
C VAL A 127 -4.62 26.94 5.78
N GLY A 128 -5.78 27.58 6.01
CA GLY A 128 -6.00 29.00 5.75
C GLY A 128 -7.34 29.50 6.31
N GLU A 129 -7.41 30.81 6.53
CA GLU A 129 -8.63 31.54 6.87
C GLU A 129 -8.48 33.00 6.48
N ASP A 130 -9.59 33.61 6.05
CA ASP A 130 -9.72 35.06 6.01
C ASP A 130 -11.04 35.44 6.66
N ALA A 131 -10.94 36.30 7.69
CA ALA A 131 -12.07 36.85 8.41
C ALA A 131 -12.52 38.22 7.86
N SER A 132 -11.90 38.71 6.78
CA SER A 132 -12.23 39.96 6.12
C SER A 132 -13.49 39.85 5.26
N GLU A 133 -14.09 41.00 4.97
CA GLU A 133 -15.36 41.09 4.22
C GLU A 133 -15.18 40.91 2.70
N ASN A 134 -14.01 41.24 2.16
CA ASN A 134 -13.83 41.56 0.73
C ASN A 134 -12.91 40.58 -0.03
N ASN A 135 -12.84 39.33 0.42
CA ASN A 135 -12.05 38.26 -0.21
C ASN A 135 -12.61 37.81 -1.59
N PHE A 136 -13.63 38.48 -2.12
CA PHE A 136 -14.19 38.22 -3.45
C PHE A 136 -13.55 39.07 -4.56
N SER A 137 -12.58 39.92 -4.25
CA SER A 137 -11.92 40.80 -5.22
C SER A 137 -10.61 40.19 -5.77
N SER A 138 -10.17 40.61 -6.96
CA SER A 138 -8.90 40.09 -7.53
C SER A 138 -7.69 40.40 -6.65
N ALA A 139 -7.74 41.47 -5.86
CA ALA A 139 -6.69 41.85 -4.92
C ALA A 139 -6.87 41.21 -3.53
N GLY A 140 -8.07 40.74 -3.22
CA GLY A 140 -8.44 40.13 -1.95
C GLY A 140 -8.28 38.62 -1.93
N GLN A 141 -8.38 37.93 -3.08
CA GLN A 141 -8.24 36.48 -3.14
C GLN A 141 -6.91 36.02 -2.53
N ASP A 142 -6.98 34.96 -1.74
CA ASP A 142 -5.83 34.42 -1.03
C ASP A 142 -5.15 33.28 -1.78
N GLN A 143 -3.88 33.07 -1.44
CA GLN A 143 -3.11 31.93 -1.90
C GLN A 143 -2.34 31.28 -0.75
N TYR A 144 -2.44 29.95 -0.61
CA TYR A 144 -1.68 29.16 0.35
C TYR A 144 -0.86 28.06 -0.32
N THR A 145 0.36 27.85 0.18
CA THR A 145 1.28 26.83 -0.37
C THR A 145 1.86 25.92 0.72
N ALA A 146 2.62 26.48 1.67
CA ALA A 146 3.36 25.71 2.67
C ALA A 146 2.45 24.88 3.59
N THR A 147 1.40 25.48 4.13
CA THR A 147 0.41 24.80 5.00
C THR A 147 -0.37 23.73 4.25
N VAL A 148 -0.71 24.00 2.99
CA VAL A 148 -1.40 23.07 2.09
C VAL A 148 -0.54 21.84 1.84
N ILE A 149 0.73 22.00 1.49
CA ILE A 149 1.65 20.87 1.26
C ILE A 149 1.72 19.97 2.49
N SER A 150 1.83 20.55 3.69
CA SER A 150 1.95 19.78 4.94
C SER A 150 0.68 19.03 5.35
N ALA A 151 -0.48 19.41 4.83
CA ALA A 151 -1.77 18.81 5.16
C ALA A 151 -2.20 17.69 4.19
N LEU A 152 -1.53 17.60 3.03
CA LEU A 152 -1.80 16.61 2.00
C LEU A 152 -1.06 15.29 2.25
N GLN A 153 -1.63 14.20 1.75
CA GLN A 153 -1.02 12.88 1.74
C GLN A 153 -1.15 12.20 0.38
N SER A 154 -0.35 11.17 0.13
CA SER A 154 -0.59 10.28 -1.01
C SER A 154 -1.92 9.53 -0.82
N GLY A 155 -2.62 9.27 -1.92
CA GLY A 155 -3.94 8.64 -1.90
C GLY A 155 -5.05 9.63 -1.57
N ALA A 156 -6.02 9.20 -0.74
CA ALA A 156 -7.24 9.94 -0.48
C ALA A 156 -7.02 11.19 0.38
N ASN A 157 -7.64 12.29 -0.04
CA ASN A 157 -7.63 13.58 0.64
C ASN A 157 -9.03 14.20 0.63
N THR A 158 -9.27 15.10 1.58
CA THR A 158 -10.49 15.91 1.68
C THR A 158 -10.12 17.38 1.82
N ILE A 159 -10.80 18.25 1.08
CA ILE A 159 -10.80 19.69 1.31
C ILE A 159 -12.18 20.09 1.84
N LYS A 160 -12.21 20.85 2.94
CA LYS A 160 -13.43 21.37 3.55
C LYS A 160 -13.29 22.88 3.71
N VAL A 161 -14.30 23.63 3.28
CA VAL A 161 -14.34 25.08 3.38
C VAL A 161 -15.62 25.49 4.07
N GLU A 162 -15.51 26.19 5.20
CA GLU A 162 -16.63 26.90 5.82
C GLU A 162 -16.61 28.33 5.31
N VAL A 163 -17.73 28.80 4.78
CA VAL A 163 -17.89 30.19 4.31
C VAL A 163 -19.02 30.84 5.08
N LYS A 164 -18.79 32.09 5.49
CA LYS A 164 -19.76 32.93 6.16
C LYS A 164 -20.15 34.09 5.23
N ASN A 165 -21.44 34.17 4.94
CA ASN A 165 -22.10 35.37 4.42
C ASN A 165 -22.51 36.25 5.61
N TRP A 166 -22.08 37.50 5.62
CA TRP A 166 -22.30 38.42 6.74
C TRP A 166 -23.65 39.10 6.59
N ALA A 167 -24.34 39.31 7.71
CA ALA A 167 -25.63 39.99 7.71
C ALA A 167 -25.51 41.43 7.17
N LEU A 168 -26.22 41.75 6.09
CA LEU A 168 -26.43 43.12 5.65
C LEU A 168 -27.83 43.61 6.06
N GLY A 169 -27.91 44.66 6.88
CA GLY A 169 -29.18 45.27 7.26
C GLY A 169 -29.95 45.78 6.04
N GLY A 170 -31.14 45.21 5.77
CA GLY A 170 -31.91 45.51 4.56
C GLY A 170 -31.34 44.90 3.27
N GLY A 171 -30.40 43.95 3.40
CA GLY A 171 -29.82 43.19 2.31
C GLY A 171 -30.88 42.45 1.48
N THR A 172 -30.60 42.33 0.19
CA THR A 172 -31.38 41.56 -0.78
C THR A 172 -30.48 40.50 -1.40
N ILE A 173 -31.06 39.56 -2.13
CA ILE A 173 -30.28 38.57 -2.91
C ILE A 173 -29.32 39.21 -3.95
N TYR A 174 -29.50 40.49 -4.28
CA TYR A 174 -28.62 41.24 -5.19
C TYR A 174 -27.59 42.11 -4.49
N THR A 175 -27.86 42.55 -3.26
CA THR A 175 -26.99 43.46 -2.50
C THR A 175 -26.18 42.75 -1.42
N ASN A 176 -26.54 41.51 -1.07
CA ASN A 176 -25.78 40.64 -0.18
C ASN A 176 -25.80 39.17 -0.67
N PRO A 177 -25.24 38.89 -1.87
CA PRO A 177 -25.05 37.52 -2.34
C PRO A 177 -23.94 36.81 -1.57
N ALA A 178 -23.83 35.49 -1.73
CA ALA A 178 -22.82 34.68 -1.06
C ALA A 178 -22.19 33.69 -2.03
N GLY A 179 -20.90 33.40 -1.87
CA GLY A 179 -20.20 32.53 -2.78
C GLY A 179 -18.85 32.03 -2.28
N LEU A 180 -18.47 30.85 -2.77
CA LEU A 180 -17.13 30.26 -2.66
C LEU A 180 -16.53 30.06 -4.05
N LEU A 181 -15.27 30.44 -4.22
CA LEU A 181 -14.46 30.16 -5.40
C LEU A 181 -13.10 29.61 -4.94
N TYR A 182 -12.68 28.44 -5.41
CA TYR A 182 -11.32 27.95 -5.12
C TYR A 182 -10.76 27.03 -6.20
N LYS A 183 -9.43 26.95 -6.24
CA LYS A 183 -8.68 25.93 -6.98
C LYS A 183 -7.46 25.50 -6.18
N LEU A 184 -7.37 24.20 -5.92
CA LEU A 184 -6.18 23.54 -5.42
C LEU A 184 -5.48 22.83 -6.58
N VAL A 185 -4.22 23.18 -6.82
CA VAL A 185 -3.33 22.46 -7.74
C VAL A 185 -2.30 21.70 -6.91
N VAL A 186 -2.26 20.39 -7.05
CA VAL A 186 -1.28 19.52 -6.39
C VAL A 186 -0.40 18.88 -7.45
N ASN A 187 0.90 19.12 -7.39
CA ASN A 187 1.87 18.37 -8.18
C ASN A 187 2.51 17.31 -7.30
N SER A 188 2.58 16.08 -7.79
CA SER A 188 3.11 14.93 -7.06
C SER A 188 3.93 14.01 -7.95
N LYS A 189 4.75 13.16 -7.32
CA LYS A 189 5.62 12.20 -7.99
C LYS A 189 5.28 10.80 -7.54
N GLU A 190 4.79 9.98 -8.44
CA GLU A 190 4.66 8.54 -8.23
C GLU A 190 5.91 7.86 -8.73
N CYS A 191 6.79 7.49 -7.81
CA CYS A 191 7.99 6.74 -8.14
C CYS A 191 7.71 5.23 -8.00
N PRO A 192 8.17 4.39 -8.95
CA PRO A 192 8.16 2.95 -8.76
C PRO A 192 8.83 2.59 -7.41
N PRO A 193 8.48 1.45 -6.78
CA PRO A 193 8.96 1.06 -5.44
C PRO A 193 10.49 0.85 -5.24
N ARG A 194 11.38 1.56 -5.94
CA ARG A 194 12.83 1.32 -5.94
C ARG A 194 13.74 2.54 -5.84
N CYS A 195 13.23 3.76 -5.64
CA CYS A 195 14.09 4.95 -5.88
C CYS A 195 14.09 6.03 -4.80
N CYS A 196 13.97 5.65 -3.53
CA CYS A 196 14.35 6.53 -2.44
C CYS A 196 15.19 5.78 -1.41
N ILE A 197 16.21 6.47 -0.89
CA ILE A 197 17.17 6.07 0.15
C ILE A 197 18.48 5.52 -0.44
N GLY A 198 19.44 6.44 -0.61
CA GLY A 198 20.85 6.11 -0.76
C GLY A 198 21.35 5.31 0.44
N ASP A 199 22.34 4.45 0.21
CA ASP A 199 22.97 3.53 1.15
C ASP A 199 22.76 3.88 2.64
N VAL A 200 21.78 3.27 3.31
CA VAL A 200 21.76 3.29 4.77
C VAL A 200 22.93 2.43 5.25
N LYS A 201 24.02 3.09 5.63
CA LYS A 201 25.12 2.43 6.34
C LYS A 201 24.68 2.19 7.79
N VAL A 202 23.92 1.13 8.02
CA VAL A 202 23.69 0.63 9.39
C VAL A 202 24.97 -0.06 9.87
N ARG A 203 25.75 0.61 10.72
CA ARG A 203 26.82 -0.05 11.50
C ARG A 203 26.24 -0.56 12.80
N ASN A 204 25.73 -1.80 12.78
CA ASN A 204 25.41 -2.48 14.02
C ASN A 204 26.69 -3.09 14.60
N ARG A 205 27.15 -2.58 15.76
CA ARG A 205 28.38 -3.02 16.43
C ARG A 205 28.02 -3.78 17.71
N ASN A 206 27.45 -4.96 17.56
CA ASN A 206 27.19 -5.85 18.68
C ASN A 206 28.48 -6.59 19.07
N ASN A 207 28.99 -6.36 20.28
CA ASN A 207 30.07 -7.14 20.87
C ASN A 207 29.47 -8.00 22.00
N ALA A 208 29.49 -9.32 21.82
CA ALA A 208 29.23 -10.26 22.89
C ALA A 208 30.54 -10.96 23.24
N THR A 209 31.03 -10.74 24.46
CA THR A 209 32.17 -11.46 25.02
C THR A 209 31.62 -12.52 25.96
N VAL A 210 31.76 -13.80 25.59
CA VAL A 210 31.45 -14.91 26.49
C VAL A 210 32.75 -15.40 27.08
N ILE A 211 32.96 -15.15 28.36
CA ILE A 211 34.08 -15.69 29.14
C ILE A 211 33.56 -16.92 29.87
N ASN A 212 33.95 -18.11 29.42
CA ASN A 212 33.67 -19.33 30.14
C ASN A 212 34.87 -19.66 31.04
N ASN A 213 34.74 -19.46 32.34
CA ASN A 213 35.77 -19.81 33.31
C ASN A 213 35.53 -21.25 33.75
N VAL A 214 36.38 -22.16 33.28
CA VAL A 214 36.33 -23.57 33.69
C VAL A 214 37.40 -23.83 34.74
N SER A 215 36.97 -24.20 35.95
CA SER A 215 37.84 -24.62 37.04
C SER A 215 37.60 -26.10 37.32
N VAL A 216 38.58 -26.95 36.98
CA VAL A 216 38.55 -28.36 37.34
C VAL A 216 39.48 -28.55 38.53
N VAL A 217 38.90 -28.94 39.67
CA VAL A 217 39.64 -29.36 40.86
C VAL A 217 39.46 -30.86 41.00
N ALA A 218 40.53 -31.62 40.76
CA ALA A 218 40.56 -33.03 41.05
C ALA A 218 41.38 -33.26 42.32
N ASN A 219 40.74 -33.76 43.37
CA ASN A 219 41.44 -34.33 44.52
C ASN A 219 41.42 -35.85 44.34
N THR A 220 42.55 -36.40 43.92
CA THR A 220 42.66 -37.81 43.51
C THR A 220 43.15 -38.73 44.62
N GLY A 221 43.04 -38.32 45.90
CA GLY A 221 43.27 -39.13 47.12
C GLY A 221 44.21 -40.32 46.93
N GLY A 222 45.47 -40.21 47.36
CA GLY A 222 46.58 -41.14 47.07
C GLY A 222 46.20 -42.57 46.67
N ASN A 223 46.17 -42.83 45.36
CA ASN A 223 45.94 -44.15 44.78
C ASN A 223 47.17 -44.62 43.98
N VAL A 224 47.46 -45.91 44.07
CA VAL A 224 48.45 -46.62 43.24
C VAL A 224 47.69 -47.57 42.34
N ALA A 225 47.78 -47.39 41.02
CA ALA A 225 47.13 -48.26 40.03
C ALA A 225 48.06 -48.57 38.85
N ALA A 226 48.23 -49.86 38.57
CA ALA A 226 48.88 -50.39 37.38
C ALA A 226 47.89 -50.41 36.20
N GLY A 227 48.41 -50.19 34.99
CA GLY A 227 47.63 -49.80 33.81
C GLY A 227 46.60 -50.82 33.30
N GLY A 228 45.53 -50.29 32.71
CA GLY A 228 44.52 -50.99 31.92
C GLY A 228 43.81 -50.04 30.96
N SER A 229 43.53 -50.53 29.75
CA SER A 229 43.07 -49.81 28.55
C SER A 229 41.74 -49.06 28.71
N GLY A 230 41.68 -47.83 28.17
CA GLY A 230 40.48 -46.98 28.16
C GLY A 230 39.44 -47.41 27.12
N GLY A 231 38.16 -47.35 27.50
CA GLY A 231 37.01 -47.49 26.60
C GLY A 231 36.54 -46.15 26.02
N ASN A 232 35.84 -46.22 24.88
CA ASN A 232 35.33 -45.05 24.14
C ASN A 232 34.09 -44.43 24.82
N GLY A 233 34.09 -43.10 24.96
CA GLY A 233 32.93 -42.32 25.39
C GLY A 233 31.91 -42.12 24.26
N GLY A 234 30.62 -42.21 24.59
CA GLY A 234 29.49 -42.08 23.65
C GLY A 234 29.18 -40.64 23.20
N SER A 235 28.34 -40.53 22.17
CA SER A 235 27.96 -39.28 21.51
C SER A 235 26.98 -38.41 22.33
N SER A 236 27.22 -37.09 22.35
CA SER A 236 26.31 -36.07 22.87
C SER A 236 25.28 -35.62 21.82
N GLY A 237 24.04 -35.38 22.27
CA GLY A 237 22.87 -35.06 21.44
C GLY A 237 22.84 -33.64 20.84
N ASN A 238 21.96 -33.46 19.86
CA ASN A 238 21.66 -32.19 19.19
C ASN A 238 20.87 -31.24 20.12
N THR A 239 21.24 -29.95 20.10
CA THR A 239 20.44 -28.85 20.66
C THR A 239 20.03 -27.87 19.56
N ILE A 240 18.74 -27.58 19.48
CA ILE A 240 18.13 -26.58 18.60
C ILE A 240 18.04 -25.26 19.38
N ALA A 241 18.61 -24.18 18.84
CA ALA A 241 18.40 -22.84 19.38
C ALA A 241 17.15 -22.21 18.74
N ILE A 242 16.12 -21.95 19.54
CA ILE A 242 14.91 -21.22 19.14
C ILE A 242 15.07 -19.79 19.68
N GLY A 243 15.47 -18.84 18.84
CA GLY A 243 15.85 -17.49 19.30
C GLY A 243 15.48 -16.33 18.38
N GLY A 244 14.67 -16.54 17.34
CA GLY A 244 14.11 -15.44 16.55
C GLY A 244 12.77 -14.97 17.15
N SER A 245 12.62 -13.67 17.44
CA SER A 245 11.31 -13.11 17.79
C SER A 245 10.43 -13.08 16.54
N CYS A 246 9.36 -13.87 16.51
CA CYS A 246 8.40 -13.83 15.42
C CYS A 246 7.70 -12.47 15.34
N GLN A 247 7.41 -11.98 14.14
CA GLN A 247 6.66 -10.75 13.89
C GLN A 247 5.33 -11.08 13.20
N GLU A 248 4.24 -10.50 13.70
CA GLU A 248 2.92 -10.61 13.06
C GLU A 248 2.77 -9.52 11.99
N GLN A 249 2.10 -9.87 10.90
CA GLN A 249 1.81 -8.99 9.78
C GLN A 249 0.34 -9.10 9.38
N SER A 250 -0.19 -8.02 8.79
CA SER A 250 -1.53 -7.96 8.24
C SER A 250 -1.47 -7.29 6.88
N VAL A 251 -1.98 -7.97 5.86
CA VAL A 251 -2.09 -7.46 4.48
C VAL A 251 -3.57 -7.37 4.13
N ALA A 252 -4.00 -6.20 3.65
CA ALA A 252 -5.36 -5.99 3.16
C ALA A 252 -5.35 -5.71 1.66
N SER A 253 -6.30 -6.31 0.94
CA SER A 253 -6.61 -6.01 -0.46
C SER A 253 -8.10 -5.68 -0.55
N PHE A 254 -8.45 -4.62 -1.25
CA PHE A 254 -9.83 -4.15 -1.36
C PHE A 254 -10.15 -3.82 -2.82
N SER A 255 -11.45 -3.77 -3.14
CA SER A 255 -11.89 -3.26 -4.44
C SER A 255 -11.61 -1.77 -4.54
N ASP A 256 -10.81 -1.40 -5.51
CA ASP A 256 -10.46 -0.02 -5.85
C ASP A 256 -10.10 0.08 -7.35
N THR A 257 -9.74 1.27 -7.81
CA THR A 257 -9.36 1.50 -9.22
C THR A 257 -7.97 0.95 -9.57
N THR A 258 -7.31 0.21 -8.68
CA THR A 258 -6.05 -0.49 -8.96
C THR A 258 -6.26 -2.00 -9.17
N ASN A 259 -7.50 -2.49 -9.00
CA ASN A 259 -7.89 -3.80 -9.52
C ASN A 259 -7.75 -3.82 -11.05
N THR A 260 -7.15 -4.87 -11.60
CA THR A 260 -7.03 -5.05 -13.05
C THR A 260 -8.24 -5.81 -13.56
N VAL A 261 -8.85 -5.34 -14.65
CA VAL A 261 -9.88 -6.07 -15.37
C VAL A 261 -9.18 -6.99 -16.37
N VAL A 262 -9.46 -8.29 -16.32
CA VAL A 262 -8.76 -9.27 -17.16
C VAL A 262 -9.06 -9.01 -18.63
N GLY A 263 -8.00 -8.77 -19.42
CA GLY A 263 -8.12 -8.45 -20.85
C GLY A 263 -8.42 -6.98 -21.15
N ASP A 264 -8.43 -6.12 -20.14
CA ASP A 264 -8.65 -4.68 -20.25
C ASP A 264 -7.65 -3.93 -19.35
N GLY A 265 -7.91 -2.66 -19.02
CA GLY A 265 -7.12 -1.85 -18.11
C GLY A 265 -7.52 -2.01 -16.64
N ASN A 266 -7.45 -0.90 -15.92
CA ASN A 266 -7.85 -0.83 -14.52
C ASN A 266 -9.37 -0.72 -14.38
N ALA A 267 -9.89 -1.23 -13.27
CA ALA A 267 -11.28 -1.06 -12.89
C ALA A 267 -11.60 0.43 -12.67
N VAL A 268 -12.87 0.78 -12.90
CA VAL A 268 -13.40 2.13 -12.71
C VAL A 268 -14.30 2.13 -11.49
N ALA A 269 -14.18 3.16 -10.65
CA ALA A 269 -15.12 3.39 -9.56
C ALA A 269 -16.49 3.77 -10.13
N ILE A 270 -17.54 3.15 -9.62
CA ILE A 270 -18.92 3.38 -10.07
C ILE A 270 -19.77 3.97 -8.95
N VAL A 271 -20.79 4.73 -9.35
CA VAL A 271 -21.80 5.21 -8.41
C VAL A 271 -22.71 4.03 -8.03
N PRO A 272 -22.79 3.64 -6.75
CA PRO A 272 -23.65 2.55 -6.35
C PRO A 272 -25.12 2.88 -6.59
N HIS A 273 -25.88 1.89 -7.06
CA HIS A 273 -27.33 2.05 -7.19
C HIS A 273 -27.98 2.25 -5.80
N PRO A 274 -29.05 3.04 -5.65
CA PRO A 274 -29.69 3.27 -4.34
C PRO A 274 -30.16 2.02 -3.58
N ALA A 275 -30.34 0.89 -4.29
CA ALA A 275 -30.68 -0.39 -3.67
C ALA A 275 -29.47 -1.12 -3.05
N TRP A 276 -28.24 -0.71 -3.39
CA TRP A 276 -27.02 -1.29 -2.87
C TRP A 276 -26.74 -0.72 -1.49
N THR A 277 -26.91 -1.56 -0.47
CA THR A 277 -26.72 -1.18 0.93
C THR A 277 -25.51 -1.85 1.57
N ALA A 278 -24.87 -2.81 0.88
CA ALA A 278 -23.64 -3.43 1.37
C ALA A 278 -22.53 -2.38 1.52
N SER A 279 -21.76 -2.51 2.61
CA SER A 279 -20.72 -1.57 2.97
C SER A 279 -19.54 -2.30 3.58
N ILE A 280 -18.38 -2.17 2.94
CA ILE A 280 -17.13 -2.82 3.37
C ILE A 280 -16.09 -1.70 3.59
N PRO A 281 -15.64 -1.45 4.83
CA PRO A 281 -14.76 -0.33 5.15
C PRO A 281 -13.43 -0.35 4.38
N GLY A 282 -13.19 0.73 3.62
CA GLY A 282 -12.00 0.92 2.79
C GLY A 282 -12.13 0.40 1.36
N ALA A 283 -13.25 -0.25 1.01
CA ALA A 283 -13.52 -0.75 -0.33
C ALA A 283 -14.43 0.21 -1.11
N THR A 284 -14.24 0.27 -2.43
CA THR A 284 -15.03 1.06 -3.38
C THR A 284 -15.78 0.12 -4.32
N TRP A 285 -17.02 0.47 -4.68
CA TRP A 285 -17.74 -0.24 -5.74
C TRP A 285 -17.05 0.00 -7.08
N ILE A 286 -16.64 -1.09 -7.74
CA ILE A 286 -15.92 -1.03 -9.01
C ILE A 286 -16.61 -1.84 -10.10
N TRP A 287 -16.38 -1.44 -11.35
CA TRP A 287 -16.70 -2.22 -12.54
C TRP A 287 -15.63 -2.05 -13.62
N LYS A 288 -15.82 -2.64 -14.81
CA LYS A 288 -14.91 -2.38 -15.95
C LYS A 288 -15.11 -1.01 -16.61
N SER A 289 -16.31 -0.45 -16.52
CA SER A 289 -16.66 0.87 -17.06
C SER A 289 -17.99 1.34 -16.46
N ALA A 290 -18.34 2.61 -16.66
CA ALA A 290 -19.62 3.16 -16.17
C ALA A 290 -20.85 2.57 -16.88
N ALA A 291 -20.70 2.03 -18.09
CA ALA A 291 -21.79 1.41 -18.84
C ALA A 291 -21.72 -0.11 -18.72
N THR A 292 -22.80 -0.72 -18.21
CA THR A 292 -22.86 -2.16 -17.93
C THR A 292 -23.57 -2.90 -19.06
N ALA A 293 -22.89 -3.83 -19.73
CA ALA A 293 -23.55 -4.70 -20.70
C ALA A 293 -24.39 -5.77 -19.97
N PRO A 294 -25.56 -6.16 -20.52
CA PRO A 294 -26.41 -7.18 -19.91
C PRO A 294 -25.76 -8.56 -20.04
N ASN A 295 -25.96 -9.43 -19.04
CA ASN A 295 -25.51 -10.82 -19.07
C ASN A 295 -24.00 -10.98 -19.28
N GLU A 296 -23.22 -10.00 -18.82
CA GLU A 296 -21.77 -9.99 -18.93
C GLU A 296 -21.11 -10.56 -17.67
N THR A 297 -20.06 -11.35 -17.87
CA THR A 297 -19.12 -11.74 -16.81
C THR A 297 -17.82 -10.95 -16.96
N VAL A 298 -17.42 -10.27 -15.88
CA VAL A 298 -16.18 -9.50 -15.80
C VAL A 298 -15.28 -10.11 -14.73
N ALA A 299 -14.02 -10.36 -15.06
CA ALA A 299 -13.03 -10.86 -14.11
C ALA A 299 -12.13 -9.71 -13.64
N PHE A 300 -11.96 -9.60 -12.32
CA PHE A 300 -11.09 -8.65 -11.66
C PHE A 300 -9.94 -9.39 -10.97
N GLU A 301 -8.71 -8.91 -11.14
CA GLU A 301 -7.51 -9.48 -10.51
C GLU A 301 -6.83 -8.47 -9.60
N LYS A 302 -6.26 -8.98 -8.50
CA LYS A 302 -5.44 -8.24 -7.53
C LYS A 302 -4.35 -9.17 -7.00
N SER A 303 -3.09 -8.73 -7.07
CA SER A 303 -1.97 -9.47 -6.48
C SER A 303 -1.73 -9.06 -5.03
N PHE A 304 -1.40 -10.03 -4.19
CA PHE A 304 -0.99 -9.80 -2.80
C PHE A 304 0.17 -10.71 -2.42
N THR A 305 0.98 -10.30 -1.44
CA THR A 305 2.11 -11.10 -0.95
C THR A 305 1.97 -11.35 0.54
N VAL A 306 2.13 -12.59 0.95
CA VAL A 306 2.07 -13.04 2.34
C VAL A 306 3.45 -13.55 2.75
N VAL A 307 3.96 -13.03 3.87
CA VAL A 307 5.22 -13.50 4.47
C VAL A 307 4.95 -14.21 5.78
N GLY A 308 5.71 -15.27 6.05
CA GLY A 308 5.50 -16.10 7.23
C GLY A 308 4.25 -16.98 7.16
N VAL A 309 3.98 -17.67 8.26
CA VAL A 309 2.87 -18.62 8.39
C VAL A 309 1.55 -17.87 8.44
N VAL A 310 0.58 -18.24 7.62
CA VAL A 310 -0.77 -17.66 7.63
C VAL A 310 -1.46 -18.00 8.96
N LEU A 311 -2.01 -16.99 9.62
CA LEU A 311 -2.83 -17.11 10.84
C LEU A 311 -4.31 -17.07 10.51
N SER A 312 -4.72 -16.18 9.60
CA SER A 312 -6.09 -16.09 9.10
C SER A 312 -6.13 -15.42 7.74
N ALA A 313 -7.13 -15.77 6.91
CA ALA A 313 -7.50 -15.01 5.73
C ALA A 313 -9.02 -14.87 5.66
N THR A 314 -9.53 -13.63 5.65
CA THR A 314 -10.98 -13.37 5.64
C THR A 314 -11.34 -12.49 4.46
N LEU A 315 -12.34 -12.90 3.68
CA LEU A 315 -12.88 -12.16 2.55
C LEU A 315 -14.31 -11.72 2.86
N ASP A 316 -14.54 -10.42 2.93
CA ASP A 316 -15.88 -9.84 2.85
C ASP A 316 -16.16 -9.44 1.38
N ILE A 317 -17.34 -9.76 0.86
CA ILE A 317 -17.68 -9.52 -0.55
C ILE A 317 -19.17 -9.23 -0.76
N ALA A 318 -19.43 -8.28 -1.65
CA ALA A 318 -20.76 -7.94 -2.15
C ALA A 318 -20.68 -7.69 -3.67
N THR A 319 -21.69 -8.13 -4.41
CA THR A 319 -21.78 -7.92 -5.87
C THR A 319 -23.20 -7.65 -6.32
N ASP A 320 -23.31 -6.94 -7.44
CA ASP A 320 -24.50 -6.94 -8.27
C ASP A 320 -24.09 -7.53 -9.64
N ASN A 321 -24.42 -8.78 -9.99
CA ASN A 321 -25.33 -9.72 -9.31
C ASN A 321 -24.58 -10.81 -8.54
N SER A 322 -23.96 -11.76 -9.26
CA SER A 322 -23.39 -13.00 -8.70
C SER A 322 -21.87 -13.06 -8.91
N TYR A 323 -21.17 -13.94 -8.17
CA TYR A 323 -19.71 -14.02 -8.26
C TYR A 323 -19.11 -15.41 -8.06
N ALA A 324 -17.88 -15.58 -8.55
CA ALA A 324 -16.98 -16.68 -8.25
C ALA A 324 -15.58 -16.15 -7.91
N VAL A 325 -14.99 -16.65 -6.82
CA VAL A 325 -13.69 -16.23 -6.29
C VAL A 325 -12.66 -17.33 -6.49
N PHE A 326 -11.47 -16.95 -6.92
CA PHE A 326 -10.33 -17.82 -7.12
C PHE A 326 -9.09 -17.25 -6.45
N ILE A 327 -8.26 -18.13 -5.87
CA ILE A 327 -6.90 -17.82 -5.46
C ILE A 327 -5.97 -18.69 -6.31
N ASP A 328 -5.08 -18.05 -7.06
CA ASP A 328 -4.17 -18.70 -8.02
C ASP A 328 -4.89 -19.65 -9.00
N GLY A 329 -6.08 -19.23 -9.45
CA GLY A 329 -6.94 -20.01 -10.34
C GLY A 329 -7.70 -21.17 -9.68
N THR A 330 -7.50 -21.42 -8.39
CA THR A 330 -8.29 -22.41 -7.63
C THR A 330 -9.56 -21.76 -7.11
N PRO A 331 -10.76 -22.31 -7.38
CA PRO A 331 -12.02 -21.75 -6.85
C PRO A 331 -12.09 -21.92 -5.33
N VAL A 332 -12.46 -20.85 -4.62
CA VAL A 332 -12.48 -20.83 -3.14
C VAL A 332 -13.81 -20.36 -2.54
N ALA A 333 -14.60 -19.59 -3.27
CA ALA A 333 -15.92 -19.11 -2.84
C ALA A 333 -16.78 -18.75 -4.05
N SER A 334 -18.11 -18.74 -3.89
CA SER A 334 -19.05 -18.30 -4.92
C SER A 334 -20.41 -18.06 -4.32
N ASP A 335 -21.13 -17.07 -4.83
CA ASP A 335 -22.58 -16.97 -4.66
C ASP A 335 -23.23 -16.81 -6.03
N ALA A 336 -24.24 -17.65 -6.29
CA ALA A 336 -25.03 -17.62 -7.50
C ALA A 336 -26.29 -16.76 -7.37
N ALA A 337 -26.62 -16.29 -6.16
CA ALA A 337 -27.72 -15.38 -5.94
C ALA A 337 -27.45 -14.03 -6.62
N ASP A 338 -28.52 -13.38 -7.06
CA ASP A 338 -28.47 -12.13 -7.81
C ASP A 338 -28.63 -10.89 -6.94
N ASN A 339 -28.66 -11.07 -5.61
CA ASN A 339 -29.03 -10.06 -4.63
C ASN A 339 -27.93 -9.72 -3.62
N ASN A 340 -26.68 -10.14 -3.85
CA ASN A 340 -25.55 -9.96 -2.92
C ASN A 340 -25.03 -8.51 -2.83
N PHE A 341 -25.90 -7.50 -2.98
CA PHE A 341 -25.55 -6.08 -2.90
C PHE A 341 -26.16 -5.38 -1.69
N GLN A 342 -26.85 -6.12 -0.81
CA GLN A 342 -27.45 -5.58 0.41
C GLN A 342 -26.59 -5.89 1.64
N LEU A 343 -26.65 -5.04 2.66
CA LEU A 343 -25.94 -5.26 3.93
C LEU A 343 -26.32 -6.61 4.58
N ALA A 344 -27.56 -7.05 4.40
CA ALA A 344 -28.05 -8.30 4.96
C ALA A 344 -27.63 -9.55 4.16
N THR A 345 -27.18 -9.37 2.92
CA THR A 345 -26.82 -10.46 2.01
C THR A 345 -25.32 -10.55 1.76
N GLN A 346 -24.55 -9.50 2.09
CA GLN A 346 -23.09 -9.52 1.90
C GLN A 346 -22.46 -10.74 2.58
N ASP A 347 -21.55 -11.38 1.86
CA ASP A 347 -20.93 -12.61 2.32
C ASP A 347 -19.61 -12.33 3.03
N SER A 348 -19.25 -13.27 3.92
CA SER A 348 -17.93 -13.33 4.55
C SER A 348 -17.43 -14.77 4.51
N TYR A 349 -16.20 -14.97 4.03
CA TYR A 349 -15.55 -16.27 3.93
C TYR A 349 -14.26 -16.32 4.74
N ASP A 350 -14.05 -17.47 5.39
CA ASP A 350 -12.73 -17.86 5.89
C ASP A 350 -11.97 -18.60 4.78
N LEU A 351 -10.94 -17.95 4.25
CA LEU A 351 -10.06 -18.43 3.20
C LEU A 351 -8.68 -18.85 3.73
N THR A 352 -8.54 -19.04 5.04
CA THR A 352 -7.25 -19.33 5.70
C THR A 352 -6.54 -20.53 5.08
N ALA A 353 -7.30 -21.59 4.72
CA ALA A 353 -6.75 -22.79 4.11
C ALA A 353 -6.37 -22.63 2.63
N SER A 354 -6.80 -21.54 1.98
CA SER A 354 -6.58 -21.27 0.57
C SER A 354 -5.39 -20.33 0.31
N VAL A 355 -4.78 -19.79 1.37
CA VAL A 355 -3.66 -18.84 1.29
C VAL A 355 -2.43 -19.47 1.93
N THR A 356 -1.26 -19.24 1.33
CA THR A 356 0.03 -19.72 1.85
C THR A 356 1.05 -18.57 1.92
N THR A 357 2.26 -18.85 2.41
CA THR A 357 3.37 -17.91 2.25
C THR A 357 3.75 -17.80 0.77
N GLY A 358 3.83 -16.57 0.25
CA GLY A 358 4.18 -16.31 -1.13
C GLY A 358 3.37 -15.19 -1.76
N THR A 359 3.56 -15.00 -3.06
CA THR A 359 2.74 -14.09 -3.87
C THR A 359 1.57 -14.87 -4.44
N HIS A 360 0.38 -14.29 -4.32
CA HIS A 360 -0.90 -14.86 -4.74
C HIS A 360 -1.66 -13.88 -5.62
N THR A 361 -2.50 -14.41 -6.50
CA THR A 361 -3.48 -13.64 -7.29
C THR A 361 -4.89 -13.95 -6.79
N LEU A 362 -5.59 -12.94 -6.30
CA LEU A 362 -7.03 -12.98 -6.09
C LEU A 362 -7.72 -12.64 -7.41
N ARG A 363 -8.54 -13.55 -7.92
CA ARG A 363 -9.41 -13.31 -9.08
C ARG A 363 -10.87 -13.43 -8.65
N ILE A 364 -11.68 -12.44 -9.01
CA ILE A 364 -13.12 -12.44 -8.76
C ILE A 364 -13.83 -12.25 -10.10
N GLU A 365 -14.62 -13.24 -10.49
CA GLU A 365 -15.50 -13.16 -11.65
C GLU A 365 -16.88 -12.74 -11.19
N VAL A 366 -17.37 -11.61 -11.70
CA VAL A 366 -18.69 -11.08 -11.37
C VAL A 366 -19.57 -11.13 -12.61
N LYS A 367 -20.75 -11.69 -12.47
CA LYS A 367 -21.73 -11.82 -13.54
C LYS A 367 -22.90 -10.88 -13.31
N ASN A 368 -23.06 -9.93 -14.21
CA ASN A 368 -24.24 -9.09 -14.36
C ASN A 368 -25.34 -9.91 -15.04
N VAL A 369 -26.56 -9.95 -14.50
CA VAL A 369 -27.70 -10.67 -15.08
C VAL A 369 -28.84 -9.68 -15.29
N GLY A 370 -29.36 -9.60 -16.52
CA GLY A 370 -30.53 -8.77 -16.79
C GLY A 370 -30.66 -8.28 -18.23
N THR A 371 -31.59 -7.35 -18.44
CA THR A 371 -31.87 -6.74 -19.75
C THR A 371 -31.27 -5.33 -19.77
N TYR A 372 -30.54 -4.93 -20.83
CA TYR A 372 -29.79 -3.67 -20.84
C TYR A 372 -30.70 -2.45 -20.65
N ASN A 373 -30.47 -1.73 -19.56
CA ASN A 373 -30.83 -0.33 -19.41
C ASN A 373 -29.90 0.30 -18.34
N PRO A 374 -29.14 1.35 -18.67
CA PRO A 374 -28.25 2.05 -17.72
C PRO A 374 -28.94 2.55 -16.44
N SER A 375 -30.27 2.71 -16.47
CA SER A 375 -31.08 3.13 -15.33
C SER A 375 -31.57 1.96 -14.46
N SER A 376 -31.50 0.71 -14.92
CA SER A 376 -32.16 -0.42 -14.25
C SER A 376 -31.39 -1.74 -14.22
N ASN A 377 -30.17 -1.82 -14.79
CA ASN A 377 -29.34 -3.02 -14.74
C ASN A 377 -27.87 -2.71 -14.37
N PRO A 378 -27.64 -2.15 -13.17
CA PRO A 378 -26.30 -1.84 -12.70
C PRO A 378 -25.52 -3.13 -12.41
N ALA A 379 -24.20 -3.04 -12.35
CA ALA A 379 -23.34 -4.16 -11.99
C ALA A 379 -22.13 -3.65 -11.23
N GLY A 380 -21.67 -4.38 -10.22
CA GLY A 380 -20.63 -3.89 -9.34
C GLY A 380 -19.97 -4.98 -8.51
N LEU A 381 -18.71 -4.73 -8.15
CA LEU A 381 -17.94 -5.51 -7.20
C LEU A 381 -17.52 -4.64 -6.01
N LEU A 382 -17.74 -5.15 -4.80
CA LEU A 382 -17.22 -4.61 -3.55
C LEU A 382 -16.57 -5.74 -2.76
N TYR A 383 -15.30 -5.64 -2.38
CA TYR A 383 -14.67 -6.67 -1.53
C TYR A 383 -13.55 -6.14 -0.65
N LYS A 384 -13.22 -6.91 0.40
CA LYS A 384 -12.01 -6.75 1.21
C LYS A 384 -11.50 -8.12 1.66
N LEU A 385 -10.27 -8.45 1.26
CA LEU A 385 -9.49 -9.57 1.77
C LEU A 385 -8.49 -9.07 2.81
N VAL A 386 -8.49 -9.67 4.01
CA VAL A 386 -7.48 -9.42 5.06
C VAL A 386 -6.76 -10.73 5.37
N VAL A 387 -5.44 -10.73 5.24
CA VAL A 387 -4.57 -11.87 5.59
C VAL A 387 -3.67 -11.49 6.74
N ASN A 388 -3.81 -12.18 7.87
CA ASN A 388 -2.90 -12.07 9.00
C ASN A 388 -1.88 -13.21 8.93
N SER A 389 -0.61 -12.93 9.15
CA SER A 389 0.47 -13.92 9.11
C SER A 389 1.54 -13.66 10.18
N LYS A 390 2.43 -14.63 10.37
CA LYS A 390 3.51 -14.58 11.36
C LYS A 390 4.82 -15.08 10.77
N GLU A 391 5.77 -14.18 10.62
CA GLU A 391 7.10 -14.49 10.15
C GLU A 391 8.03 -14.77 11.34
N CYS A 392 8.64 -15.96 11.35
CA CYS A 392 9.65 -16.34 12.33
C CYS A 392 10.98 -16.55 11.61
N PRO A 393 12.05 -15.82 11.96
CA PRO A 393 13.37 -16.06 11.38
C PRO A 393 13.83 -17.49 11.64
N LEU A 394 14.24 -18.20 10.59
CA LEU A 394 14.82 -19.54 10.73
C LEU A 394 16.19 -19.43 11.43
N GLY A 395 16.37 -20.16 12.53
CA GLY A 395 17.67 -20.33 13.18
C GLY A 395 18.63 -21.14 12.30
N SER A 396 19.92 -20.78 12.28
CA SER A 396 20.94 -21.50 11.51
C SER A 396 21.19 -22.89 12.09
N ILE A 397 21.10 -23.92 11.24
CA ILE A 397 21.45 -25.31 11.57
C ILE A 397 22.98 -25.44 11.56
N ALA A 398 23.57 -25.81 12.69
CA ALA A 398 24.99 -26.15 12.78
C ALA A 398 25.16 -27.68 12.84
N ASN A 399 25.72 -28.26 11.78
CA ASN A 399 26.17 -29.66 11.81
C ASN A 399 27.52 -29.72 12.55
N GLY A 400 27.55 -30.36 13.71
CA GLY A 400 28.79 -30.65 14.43
C GLY A 400 29.62 -31.66 13.64
N GLY A 401 30.79 -31.24 13.15
CA GLY A 401 31.76 -32.15 12.53
C GLY A 401 32.37 -33.11 13.55
N SER A 402 32.68 -34.33 13.11
CA SER A 402 33.37 -35.35 13.92
C SER A 402 34.79 -34.90 14.27
N ALA A 403 35.12 -34.85 15.57
CA ALA A 403 36.49 -34.64 16.03
C ALA A 403 37.17 -36.01 16.27
N ASN A 404 38.29 -36.26 15.56
CA ASN A 404 39.15 -37.41 15.81
C ASN A 404 40.01 -37.14 17.06
N GLY A 405 39.85 -37.97 18.10
CA GLY A 405 40.77 -38.00 19.22
C GLY A 405 42.14 -38.53 18.78
N GLY A 406 43.21 -37.81 19.12
CA GLY A 406 44.59 -38.19 18.80
C GLY A 406 45.08 -39.43 19.56
N ASN A 407 46.12 -40.07 19.01
CA ASN A 407 46.78 -41.24 19.61
C ASN A 407 47.63 -40.85 20.83
N GLY A 408 47.43 -41.54 21.95
CA GLY A 408 48.30 -41.45 23.13
C GLY A 408 49.57 -42.28 22.93
N GLY A 409 50.74 -41.63 23.07
CA GLY A 409 52.05 -42.28 23.05
C GLY A 409 52.39 -42.98 24.37
N SER A 410 53.17 -44.06 24.25
CA SER A 410 53.76 -44.84 25.33
C SER A 410 54.92 -44.10 26.00
N ASN A 411 54.96 -44.06 27.34
CA ASN A 411 56.11 -44.51 28.13
C ASN A 411 55.90 -44.30 29.64
N SER A 412 56.35 -45.30 30.40
CA SER A 412 56.19 -45.46 31.84
C SER A 412 57.07 -44.50 32.64
N GLY A 413 56.46 -43.85 33.64
CA GLY A 413 57.15 -43.10 34.69
C GLY A 413 56.31 -43.12 35.97
N ASN A 414 56.95 -43.26 37.12
CA ASN A 414 56.31 -43.25 38.43
C ASN A 414 55.91 -41.81 38.78
N ILE A 415 54.63 -41.53 39.04
CA ILE A 415 54.14 -40.18 39.37
C ILE A 415 53.53 -40.16 40.76
N THR A 416 54.16 -39.42 41.69
CA THR A 416 53.51 -38.94 42.91
C THR A 416 52.68 -37.71 42.53
N THR A 417 51.35 -37.76 42.62
CA THR A 417 50.50 -36.60 42.31
C THR A 417 50.06 -35.88 43.59
N GLY A 418 50.14 -34.54 43.56
CA GLY A 418 49.42 -33.64 44.46
C GLY A 418 48.23 -33.00 43.74
N ASN A 419 47.47 -32.15 44.44
CA ASN A 419 46.33 -31.44 43.85
C ASN A 419 46.75 -30.65 42.61
N ALA A 420 46.19 -30.99 41.45
CA ALA A 420 46.35 -30.24 40.22
C ALA A 420 45.11 -29.36 39.98
N SER A 421 45.34 -28.05 39.86
CA SER A 421 44.32 -27.08 39.46
C SER A 421 44.71 -26.53 38.09
N ALA A 422 43.89 -26.81 37.07
CA ALA A 422 44.01 -26.16 35.77
C ALA A 422 42.88 -25.13 35.62
N LYS A 423 43.25 -23.87 35.40
CA LYS A 423 42.32 -22.79 35.05
C LYS A 423 42.58 -22.42 33.60
N SER A 424 41.54 -22.51 32.78
CA SER A 424 41.58 -22.05 31.39
C SER A 424 40.50 -20.98 31.19
N SER A 425 40.87 -19.94 30.46
CA SER A 425 39.95 -18.91 29.98
C SER A 425 40.05 -18.89 28.46
N VAL A 426 38.93 -19.16 27.81
CA VAL A 426 38.81 -19.02 26.35
C VAL A 426 37.97 -17.79 26.08
N VAL A 427 38.61 -16.74 25.57
CA VAL A 427 37.94 -15.53 25.11
C VAL A 427 37.71 -15.69 23.61
N ASN A 428 36.52 -16.16 23.23
CA ASN A 428 36.14 -16.19 21.83
C ASN A 428 35.41 -14.91 21.44
N ARG A 429 36.00 -14.17 20.49
CA ARG A 429 35.34 -13.05 19.83
C ARG A 429 34.46 -13.60 18.71
N VAL A 430 33.17 -13.76 19.02
CA VAL A 430 32.32 -14.70 18.26
C VAL A 430 31.91 -14.20 16.88
N ASN A 431 31.92 -12.90 16.57
CA ASN A 431 31.78 -12.41 15.19
C ASN A 431 32.11 -10.92 15.01
N THR A 432 32.55 -10.56 13.81
CA THR A 432 32.42 -9.19 13.26
C THR A 432 31.74 -9.32 11.91
N ASN A 433 30.42 -9.21 11.87
CA ASN A 433 29.68 -9.24 10.62
C ASN A 433 29.56 -7.83 10.06
N VAL A 434 30.31 -7.57 8.99
CA VAL A 434 30.08 -6.42 8.12
C VAL A 434 29.11 -6.88 7.05
N THR A 435 27.81 -6.80 7.36
CA THR A 435 26.79 -7.08 6.36
C THR A 435 26.67 -5.89 5.43
N ARG A 436 27.24 -6.03 4.24
CA ARG A 436 26.94 -5.14 3.12
C ARG A 436 25.81 -5.79 2.34
N VAL A 437 24.57 -5.36 2.59
CA VAL A 437 23.48 -5.73 1.69
C VAL A 437 23.66 -4.89 0.43
N ARG A 438 24.25 -5.51 -0.60
CA ARG A 438 24.13 -5.03 -1.97
C ARG A 438 22.88 -5.67 -2.54
N ARG A 439 21.96 -4.87 -3.04
CA ARG A 439 20.92 -5.34 -3.96
C ARG A 439 21.28 -4.86 -5.35
#